data_AF-A0A4Y1R2C3-F1
#
_entry.id   AF-A0A4Y1R2C3-F1
#
_cell.length_a   1.000
_cell.length_b   1.000
_cell.length_c   1.000
_cell.angle_alpha   90.00
_cell.angle_beta   90.00
_cell.angle_gamma   90.00
#
_symmetry.space_group_name_H-M   'P 1'
#
loop_
_entity.id
_entity.type
_entity.pdbx_description
1 polymer ?
#
loop_
_entity_poly.entity_id
_entity_poly.type
_entity_poly.pdbx_seq_one_letter_code
_entity_poly.pdbx_strand_id
1 'polypeptide(L)'
;MVKNPNWPQSSLTTLTLPPSSLSSLSFFTSSPGKLPAHTSMDGKGSASASGSALPTHDLNALLGRLTLDKHLETENPFDNNKITPFYQRIFRSLIGAISELESRGITRGYLQPHQIMVGGGPCQFVRAWLLPRPEEDNPTAPTFRKQFDSLVRMILGERDLSNLELNNFLHITASAASGGQSLFNFRQLQWHPILLSSAELPQLVYLVFDHLDMRGTSSWKEDFRQMIQRDVEVRDTVLGVDYFSDVYNLEGPQYYEENALGAFLFSANAISNVNGYIRKAFKQYMTDEEKDNKLMSVEQIFDMLISFFPHMLIDVYDFLVKKGLPIDGVL
;
A
#
# COMPACT_ATOMS: atom_id res chain seq x y z
N MET A 1 -56.74 -3.85 3.59
CA MET A 1 -55.85 -4.91 3.08
C MET A 1 -55.27 -4.43 1.76
N VAL A 2 -54.13 -3.77 1.83
CA VAL A 2 -53.51 -3.04 0.72
C VAL A 2 -52.55 -3.98 0.00
N LYS A 3 -52.68 -3.99 -1.33
CA LYS A 3 -51.88 -4.77 -2.28
C LYS A 3 -50.47 -4.18 -2.41
N ASN A 4 -49.50 -5.08 -2.51
CA ASN A 4 -48.13 -4.84 -2.98
C ASN A 4 -48.07 -3.94 -4.22
N PRO A 5 -47.13 -2.99 -4.29
CA PRO A 5 -46.57 -2.52 -5.55
C PRO A 5 -45.20 -3.14 -5.82
N ASN A 6 -45.07 -3.61 -7.06
CA ASN A 6 -43.89 -4.22 -7.67
C ASN A 6 -42.66 -3.32 -7.65
N TRP A 7 -41.52 -3.90 -7.30
CA TRP A 7 -40.18 -3.36 -7.57
C TRP A 7 -39.83 -3.59 -9.05
N PRO A 8 -39.18 -2.64 -9.75
CA PRO A 8 -38.64 -2.90 -11.06
C PRO A 8 -37.33 -3.69 -10.94
N GLN A 9 -37.30 -4.87 -11.57
CA GLN A 9 -36.07 -5.60 -11.89
C GLN A 9 -35.25 -4.77 -12.87
N SER A 10 -34.14 -4.19 -12.41
CA SER A 10 -33.12 -3.63 -13.29
C SER A 10 -32.23 -4.77 -13.80
N SER A 11 -32.15 -4.83 -15.12
CA SER A 11 -31.35 -5.72 -15.95
C SER A 11 -29.87 -5.77 -15.52
N LEU A 12 -29.39 -7.00 -15.29
CA LEU A 12 -27.97 -7.35 -15.25
C LEU A 12 -27.31 -6.98 -16.58
N THR A 13 -26.48 -5.95 -16.58
CA THR A 13 -25.50 -5.72 -17.64
C THR A 13 -24.16 -6.27 -17.13
N THR A 14 -23.80 -7.45 -17.61
CA THR A 14 -22.53 -8.11 -17.34
C THR A 14 -21.38 -7.25 -17.86
N LEU A 15 -20.63 -6.62 -16.95
CA LEU A 15 -19.32 -6.03 -17.28
C LEU A 15 -18.29 -7.15 -17.36
N THR A 16 -18.06 -7.65 -18.56
CA THR A 16 -16.96 -8.55 -18.90
C THR A 16 -15.63 -7.82 -18.69
N LEU A 17 -14.88 -8.22 -17.65
CA LEU A 17 -13.47 -7.87 -17.49
C LEU A 17 -12.63 -8.66 -18.50
N PRO A 18 -11.60 -8.07 -19.14
CA PRO A 18 -10.68 -8.81 -19.98
C PRO A 18 -9.78 -9.73 -19.14
N PRO A 19 -9.42 -10.93 -19.64
CA PRO A 19 -8.62 -11.88 -18.89
C PRO A 19 -7.17 -11.37 -18.72
N SER A 20 -6.72 -11.37 -17.47
CA SER A 20 -5.32 -11.21 -17.08
C SER A 20 -4.48 -12.34 -17.67
N SER A 21 -3.53 -11.98 -18.53
CA SER A 21 -2.55 -12.90 -19.08
C SER A 21 -1.56 -13.34 -17.99
N LEU A 22 -1.78 -14.55 -17.49
CA LEU A 22 -0.76 -15.35 -16.82
C LEU A 22 0.39 -15.59 -17.80
N SER A 23 1.55 -15.01 -17.53
CA SER A 23 2.82 -15.43 -18.14
C SER A 23 3.77 -15.85 -17.01
N SER A 24 3.61 -17.10 -16.63
CA SER A 24 4.61 -17.92 -15.95
C SER A 24 5.88 -17.99 -16.79
N LEU A 25 7.00 -17.52 -16.25
CA LEU A 25 8.35 -17.86 -16.73
C LEU A 25 9.16 -18.45 -15.58
N SER A 26 9.10 -19.78 -15.50
CA SER A 26 10.13 -20.64 -14.91
C SER A 26 11.41 -20.63 -15.78
N PHE A 27 12.50 -21.17 -15.23
CA PHE A 27 13.85 -21.45 -15.81
C PHE A 27 14.96 -20.49 -15.33
N PHE A 28 16.15 -20.90 -14.87
CA PHE A 28 16.86 -22.18 -14.82
C PHE A 28 17.69 -22.30 -13.52
N THR A 29 17.67 -23.47 -12.89
CA THR A 29 18.71 -23.93 -11.96
C THR A 29 19.89 -24.48 -12.76
N SER A 30 21.12 -24.17 -12.39
CA SER A 30 22.29 -24.97 -12.80
C SER A 30 23.19 -25.26 -11.60
N SER A 31 23.33 -26.55 -11.31
CA SER A 31 24.30 -27.11 -10.36
C SER A 31 25.71 -27.19 -10.98
N PRO A 32 26.78 -27.22 -10.18
CA PRO A 32 28.16 -27.27 -10.70
C PRO A 32 28.62 -28.71 -10.97
N GLY A 33 29.14 -28.95 -12.18
CA GLY A 33 29.78 -30.19 -12.59
C GLY A 33 31.29 -30.23 -12.28
N LYS A 34 31.76 -31.39 -11.84
CA LYS A 34 33.15 -31.74 -11.48
C LYS A 34 34.06 -31.99 -12.70
N LEU A 35 35.29 -31.46 -12.60
CA LEU A 35 36.64 -31.85 -13.12
C LEU A 35 36.82 -33.08 -14.06
N PRO A 36 37.90 -33.07 -14.89
CA PRO A 36 39.09 -33.87 -14.51
C PRO A 36 40.47 -33.23 -14.85
N ALA A 37 41.51 -33.89 -14.34
CA ALA A 37 42.93 -33.49 -14.33
C ALA A 37 43.81 -34.20 -15.39
N HIS A 38 45.11 -33.79 -15.42
CA HIS A 38 46.31 -34.29 -16.17
C HIS A 38 46.58 -33.57 -17.52
N THR A 39 47.79 -33.11 -17.91
CA THR A 39 49.19 -33.54 -17.64
C THR A 39 50.22 -32.41 -17.96
N SER A 40 51.46 -32.62 -17.52
CA SER A 40 52.70 -31.80 -17.56
C SER A 40 53.34 -31.54 -18.95
N MET A 41 53.99 -30.38 -19.18
CA MET A 41 55.47 -30.15 -19.27
C MET A 41 55.88 -28.91 -20.13
N ASP A 42 56.78 -28.09 -19.55
CA ASP A 42 57.75 -27.06 -20.03
C ASP A 42 57.70 -26.40 -21.43
N GLY A 43 57.91 -25.06 -21.43
CA GLY A 43 58.38 -24.32 -22.61
C GLY A 43 58.34 -22.78 -22.48
N LYS A 44 59.52 -22.14 -22.35
CA LYS A 44 59.75 -20.68 -22.43
C LYS A 44 59.19 -20.05 -23.71
N GLY A 45 58.66 -18.83 -23.63
CA GLY A 45 58.54 -17.93 -24.77
C GLY A 45 57.54 -16.79 -24.58
N SER A 46 58.05 -15.57 -24.39
CA SER A 46 57.29 -14.32 -24.33
C SER A 46 56.45 -14.07 -25.59
N ALA A 47 55.21 -13.64 -25.41
CA ALA A 47 54.56 -12.66 -26.29
C ALA A 47 53.41 -11.99 -25.53
N SER A 48 53.54 -10.68 -25.31
CA SER A 48 52.45 -9.80 -24.91
C SER A 48 51.34 -9.88 -25.95
N ALA A 49 50.20 -10.45 -25.57
CA ALA A 49 48.93 -10.20 -26.21
C ALA A 49 48.05 -9.46 -25.20
N SER A 50 47.94 -8.15 -25.41
CA SER A 50 46.96 -7.28 -24.78
C SER A 50 45.57 -7.74 -25.21
N GLY A 51 45.00 -8.69 -24.47
CA GLY A 51 43.58 -9.00 -24.52
C GLY A 51 42.86 -7.89 -23.77
N SER A 52 42.34 -6.91 -24.49
CA SER A 52 41.37 -5.96 -23.94
C SER A 52 40.22 -6.79 -23.36
N ALA A 53 40.16 -6.90 -22.03
CA ALA A 53 38.99 -7.42 -21.36
C ALA A 53 37.79 -6.59 -21.83
N LEU A 54 36.80 -7.27 -22.41
CA LEU A 54 35.50 -6.66 -22.70
C LEU A 54 35.04 -5.92 -21.44
N PRO A 55 34.51 -4.68 -21.55
CA PRO A 55 34.01 -3.98 -20.38
C PRO A 55 32.96 -4.89 -19.73
N THR A 56 33.27 -5.40 -18.54
CA THR A 56 32.29 -6.04 -17.68
C THR A 56 31.33 -4.93 -17.30
N HIS A 57 30.27 -4.78 -18.09
CA HIS A 57 29.15 -3.93 -17.73
C HIS A 57 28.70 -4.38 -16.34
N ASP A 58 28.78 -3.49 -15.36
CA ASP A 58 28.28 -3.75 -14.03
C ASP A 58 26.77 -4.01 -14.16
N LEU A 59 26.39 -5.28 -14.07
CA LEU A 59 25.00 -5.72 -14.14
C LEU A 59 24.16 -5.00 -13.08
N ASN A 60 24.75 -4.54 -11.98
CA ASN A 60 24.05 -3.74 -10.99
C ASN A 60 23.78 -2.33 -11.52
N ALA A 61 24.77 -1.65 -12.09
CA ALA A 61 24.55 -0.37 -12.76
C ALA A 61 23.53 -0.47 -13.92
N LEU A 62 23.55 -1.58 -14.66
CA LEU A 62 22.64 -1.82 -15.79
C LEU A 62 21.21 -2.14 -15.34
N LEU A 63 21.05 -2.71 -14.14
CA LEU A 63 19.76 -3.03 -13.52
C LEU A 63 19.31 -1.98 -12.49
N GLY A 64 20.04 -0.86 -12.36
CA GLY A 64 19.77 0.18 -11.37
C GLY A 64 19.78 -0.34 -9.93
N ARG A 65 20.63 -1.33 -9.63
CA ARG A 65 20.75 -1.95 -8.31
C ARG A 65 21.82 -1.25 -7.50
N LEU A 66 21.42 -0.67 -6.38
CA LEU A 66 22.33 -0.03 -5.43
C LEU A 66 21.93 -0.39 -4.01
N THR A 67 22.90 -0.36 -3.12
CA THR A 67 22.62 -0.49 -1.69
C THR A 67 21.84 0.73 -1.19
N LEU A 68 21.01 0.54 -0.16
CA LEU A 68 20.13 1.59 0.34
C LEU A 68 20.91 2.81 0.86
N ASP A 69 22.08 2.62 1.47
CA ASP A 69 22.98 3.70 1.88
C ASP A 69 23.33 4.66 0.73
N LYS A 70 23.67 4.11 -0.44
CA LYS A 70 23.98 4.91 -1.64
C LYS A 70 22.77 5.70 -2.15
N HIS A 71 21.56 5.17 -1.99
CA HIS A 71 20.34 5.91 -2.31
C HIS A 71 20.07 7.03 -1.30
N LEU A 72 20.30 6.78 -0.01
CA LEU A 72 20.09 7.79 1.04
C LEU A 72 20.98 9.03 0.87
N GLU A 73 22.14 8.88 0.23
CA GLU A 73 23.04 10.00 -0.08
C GLU A 73 22.50 10.96 -1.15
N THR A 74 21.57 10.51 -1.99
CA THR A 74 21.20 11.21 -3.23
C THR A 74 19.71 11.53 -3.34
N GLU A 75 18.84 10.79 -2.63
CA GLU A 75 17.39 10.87 -2.79
C GLU A 75 16.69 11.32 -1.51
N ASN A 76 15.96 12.45 -1.58
CA ASN A 76 15.13 12.92 -0.47
C ASN A 76 13.93 11.97 -0.26
N PRO A 77 13.68 11.48 0.96
CA PRO A 77 12.53 10.63 1.24
C PRO A 77 11.17 11.31 1.12
N PHE A 78 11.15 12.63 0.98
CA PHE A 78 9.94 13.43 0.89
C PHE A 78 9.86 14.26 -0.38
N ASP A 79 8.65 14.34 -0.91
CA ASP A 79 8.23 15.32 -1.92
C ASP A 79 6.94 15.98 -1.41
N ASN A 80 6.93 17.32 -1.30
CA ASN A 80 5.80 18.10 -0.77
C ASN A 80 5.21 17.54 0.55
N ASN A 81 6.07 17.22 1.52
CA ASN A 81 5.73 16.61 2.82
C ASN A 81 5.09 15.21 2.77
N LYS A 82 5.03 14.57 1.60
CA LYS A 82 4.60 13.17 1.43
C LYS A 82 5.82 12.28 1.20
N ILE A 83 5.76 11.03 1.66
CA ILE A 83 6.81 10.04 1.38
C ILE A 83 6.81 9.77 -0.13
N THR A 84 7.98 9.76 -0.76
CA THR A 84 8.04 9.50 -2.21
C THR A 84 7.66 8.05 -2.53
N PRO A 85 7.10 7.78 -3.72
CA PRO A 85 6.74 6.42 -4.15
C PRO A 85 7.91 5.42 -4.09
N PHE A 86 9.14 5.91 -4.23
CA PHE A 86 10.35 5.11 -4.11
C PHE A 86 10.49 4.51 -2.70
N TYR A 87 10.44 5.35 -1.66
CA TYR A 87 10.57 4.88 -0.28
C TYR A 87 9.34 4.10 0.21
N GLN A 88 8.13 4.47 -0.23
CA GLN A 88 6.93 3.66 0.02
C GLN A 88 7.12 2.20 -0.43
N ARG A 89 7.65 2.00 -1.65
CA ARG A 89 7.91 0.66 -2.20
C ARG A 89 9.05 -0.07 -1.49
N ILE A 90 10.10 0.64 -1.07
CA ILE A 90 11.18 0.06 -0.25
C ILE A 90 10.59 -0.48 1.06
N PHE A 91 9.83 0.32 1.81
CA PHE A 91 9.25 -0.11 3.07
C PHE A 91 8.29 -1.29 2.87
N ARG A 92 7.39 -1.23 1.87
CA ARG A 92 6.50 -2.36 1.57
C ARG A 92 7.27 -3.64 1.24
N SER A 93 8.35 -3.54 0.46
CA SER A 93 9.19 -4.70 0.11
C SER A 93 9.88 -5.30 1.34
N LEU A 94 10.44 -4.45 2.21
CA LEU A 94 11.09 -4.87 3.45
C LEU A 94 10.11 -5.50 4.43
N ILE A 95 8.92 -4.93 4.60
CA ILE A 95 7.87 -5.50 5.44
C ILE A 95 7.50 -6.90 4.95
N GLY A 96 7.37 -7.08 3.62
CA GLY A 96 7.09 -8.38 3.02
C GLY A 96 8.21 -9.40 3.27
N ALA A 97 9.48 -8.99 3.07
CA ALA A 97 10.64 -9.84 3.31
C ALA A 97 10.77 -10.25 4.78
N ILE A 98 10.56 -9.32 5.72
CA ILE A 98 10.58 -9.60 7.16
C ILE A 98 9.45 -10.55 7.53
N SER A 99 8.24 -10.30 7.05
CA SER A 99 7.08 -11.18 7.31
C SER A 99 7.31 -12.60 6.80
N GLU A 100 7.95 -12.74 5.63
CA GLU A 100 8.31 -14.05 5.09
C GLU A 100 9.36 -14.77 5.95
N LEU A 101 10.39 -14.06 6.45
CA LEU A 101 11.37 -14.63 7.37
C LEU A 101 10.73 -15.06 8.69
N GLU A 102 9.87 -14.22 9.26
CA GLU A 102 9.14 -14.52 10.50
C GLU A 102 8.26 -15.76 10.35
N SER A 103 7.61 -15.95 9.19
CA SER A 103 6.83 -17.15 8.89
C SER A 103 7.64 -18.45 8.88
N ARG A 104 8.97 -18.34 8.70
CA ARG A 104 9.94 -19.46 8.74
C ARG A 104 10.61 -19.60 10.11
N GLY A 105 10.21 -18.81 11.11
CA GLY A 105 10.82 -18.79 12.44
C GLY A 105 12.12 -17.99 12.55
N ILE A 106 12.49 -17.23 11.50
CA ILE A 106 13.69 -16.41 11.49
C ILE A 106 13.29 -14.97 11.84
N THR A 107 13.57 -14.55 13.07
CA THR A 107 13.08 -13.28 13.64
C THR A 107 14.20 -12.27 13.92
N ARG A 108 15.45 -12.72 13.93
CA ARG A 108 16.66 -11.95 14.23
C ARG A 108 17.67 -12.09 13.11
N GLY A 109 18.35 -10.99 12.82
CA GLY A 109 19.38 -10.88 11.79
C GLY A 109 19.88 -9.45 11.73
N TYR A 110 20.45 -9.01 10.62
CA TYR A 110 20.87 -7.62 10.44
C TYR A 110 20.09 -6.95 9.32
N LEU A 111 19.65 -5.70 9.55
CA LEU A 111 18.88 -4.88 8.61
C LEU A 111 19.50 -3.48 8.53
N GLN A 112 20.78 -3.41 8.18
CA GLN A 112 21.48 -2.15 7.98
C GLN A 112 21.38 -1.67 6.52
N PRO A 113 21.46 -0.36 6.23
CA PRO A 113 21.28 0.16 4.87
C PRO A 113 22.19 -0.48 3.81
N HIS A 114 23.46 -0.73 4.12
CA HIS A 114 24.39 -1.38 3.18
C HIS A 114 24.09 -2.87 2.92
N GLN A 115 23.22 -3.49 3.75
CA GLN A 115 22.76 -4.87 3.61
C GLN A 115 21.42 -4.95 2.88
N ILE A 116 20.84 -3.81 2.52
CA ILE A 116 19.61 -3.73 1.75
C ILE A 116 19.98 -3.34 0.34
N MET A 117 19.69 -4.22 -0.60
CA MET A 117 19.81 -3.90 -2.02
C MET A 117 18.46 -3.41 -2.51
N VAL A 118 18.47 -2.26 -3.16
CA VAL A 118 17.33 -1.69 -3.84
C VAL A 118 17.59 -1.81 -5.33
N GLY A 119 16.58 -2.22 -6.09
CA GLY A 119 16.67 -2.20 -7.54
C GLY A 119 15.32 -2.01 -8.21
N GLY A 120 15.39 -1.53 -9.44
CA GLY A 120 14.24 -1.06 -10.22
C GLY A 120 14.50 0.36 -10.71
N GLY A 121 13.98 0.68 -11.90
CA GLY A 121 14.05 2.03 -12.46
C GLY A 121 12.94 2.97 -11.96
N PRO A 122 13.05 4.28 -12.24
CA PRO A 122 12.02 5.29 -11.89
C PRO A 122 10.63 4.96 -12.44
N CYS A 123 10.58 4.26 -13.58
CA CYS A 123 9.35 3.81 -14.25
C CYS A 123 9.03 2.33 -14.02
N GLN A 124 9.81 1.61 -13.21
CA GLN A 124 9.67 0.16 -12.97
C GLN A 124 9.41 -0.14 -11.49
N PHE A 125 8.99 -1.38 -11.21
CA PHE A 125 8.79 -1.89 -9.87
C PHE A 125 10.07 -1.74 -9.04
N VAL A 126 10.07 -0.82 -8.07
CA VAL A 126 11.14 -0.72 -7.06
C VAL A 126 10.94 -1.86 -6.09
N ARG A 127 12.00 -2.65 -5.86
CA ARG A 127 12.02 -3.69 -4.84
C ARG A 127 13.26 -3.53 -3.98
N ALA A 128 13.10 -3.85 -2.69
CA ALA A 128 14.18 -3.99 -1.75
C ALA A 128 14.31 -5.45 -1.31
N TRP A 129 15.53 -5.94 -1.17
CA TRP A 129 15.82 -7.29 -0.65
C TRP A 129 17.06 -7.28 0.24
N LEU A 130 17.10 -8.24 1.17
CA LEU A 130 18.19 -8.41 2.12
C LEU A 130 19.38 -9.14 1.49
N LEU A 131 20.59 -8.66 1.75
CA LEU A 131 21.85 -9.26 1.30
C LEU A 131 22.85 -9.42 2.47
N PRO A 132 23.29 -10.66 2.78
CA PRO A 132 22.70 -11.93 2.34
C PRO A 132 21.29 -12.11 2.93
N ARG A 133 20.48 -12.94 2.28
CA ARG A 133 19.19 -13.36 2.86
C ARG A 133 19.48 -14.32 4.02
N PRO A 134 19.00 -14.05 5.25
CA PRO A 134 19.21 -14.94 6.38
C PRO A 134 18.54 -16.30 6.17
N GLU A 135 19.29 -17.38 6.44
CA GLU A 135 18.77 -18.76 6.40
C GLU A 135 18.44 -19.31 7.80
N GLU A 136 19.02 -18.72 8.85
CA GLU A 136 18.84 -19.11 10.25
C GLU A 136 18.68 -17.89 11.16
N ASP A 137 18.04 -18.07 12.33
CA ASP A 137 17.90 -17.01 13.35
C ASP A 137 19.26 -16.70 13.98
N ASN A 138 19.64 -15.41 14.03
CA ASN A 138 20.86 -15.01 14.74
C ASN A 138 20.52 -14.59 16.18
N PRO A 139 20.76 -15.42 17.20
CA PRO A 139 20.36 -15.13 18.59
C PRO A 139 21.11 -13.93 19.19
N THR A 140 22.24 -13.53 18.62
CA THR A 140 23.03 -12.37 19.08
C THR A 140 22.58 -11.05 18.47
N ALA A 141 21.73 -11.08 17.44
CA ALA A 141 21.26 -9.90 16.75
C ALA A 141 19.91 -9.40 17.30
N PRO A 142 19.60 -8.09 17.15
CA PRO A 142 18.24 -7.59 17.40
C PRO A 142 17.22 -8.23 16.46
N THR A 143 15.94 -8.15 16.83
CA THR A 143 14.86 -8.61 15.94
C THR A 143 14.76 -7.73 14.70
N PHE A 144 14.27 -8.29 13.59
CA PHE A 144 14.04 -7.52 12.36
C PHE A 144 13.06 -6.37 12.59
N ARG A 145 12.01 -6.57 13.40
CA ARG A 145 11.06 -5.49 13.75
C ARG A 145 11.74 -4.30 14.43
N LYS A 146 12.65 -4.54 15.38
CA LYS A 146 13.43 -3.48 16.05
C LYS A 146 14.31 -2.70 15.10
N GLN A 147 14.99 -3.42 14.21
CA GLN A 147 15.83 -2.76 13.22
C GLN A 147 15.02 -2.06 12.14
N PHE A 148 13.83 -2.56 11.80
CA PHE A 148 12.93 -1.90 10.86
C PHE A 148 12.44 -0.56 11.43
N ASP A 149 12.02 -0.53 12.69
CA ASP A 149 11.66 0.75 13.35
C ASP A 149 12.84 1.74 13.36
N SER A 150 14.04 1.28 13.70
CA SER A 150 15.25 2.11 13.64
C SER A 150 15.55 2.64 12.24
N LEU A 151 15.40 1.79 11.22
CA LEU A 151 15.60 2.14 9.81
C LEU A 151 14.57 3.18 9.35
N VAL A 152 13.28 2.98 9.65
CA VAL A 152 12.21 3.92 9.31
C VAL A 152 12.49 5.29 9.94
N ARG A 153 12.84 5.35 11.23
CA ARG A 153 13.17 6.60 11.93
C ARG A 153 14.40 7.29 11.36
N MET A 154 15.43 6.52 10.97
CA MET A 154 16.62 7.06 10.33
C MET A 154 16.30 7.69 8.96
N ILE A 155 15.40 7.10 8.18
CA ILE A 155 15.06 7.59 6.84
C ILE A 155 14.06 8.74 6.91
N LEU A 156 12.98 8.60 7.68
CA LEU A 156 11.88 9.56 7.71
C LEU A 156 12.13 10.72 8.70
N GLY A 157 13.02 10.51 9.67
CA GLY A 157 13.26 11.41 10.80
C GLY A 157 12.12 11.40 11.81
N GLU A 158 12.37 11.99 12.97
CA GLU A 158 11.30 12.42 13.88
C GLU A 158 10.87 13.83 13.45
N ARG A 159 9.72 13.94 12.78
CA ARG A 159 9.20 15.22 12.29
C ARG A 159 8.10 15.76 13.20
N ASP A 160 7.91 17.07 13.15
CA ASP A 160 6.86 17.78 13.89
C ASP A 160 5.46 17.23 13.56
N LEU A 161 4.65 17.26 14.61
CA LEU A 161 3.45 16.46 14.91
C LEU A 161 2.24 16.57 13.93
N SER A 162 2.36 17.23 12.78
CA SER A 162 1.19 17.54 11.94
C SER A 162 0.82 16.47 10.91
N ASN A 163 1.71 15.51 10.60
CA ASN A 163 1.38 14.41 9.68
C ASN A 163 0.81 13.21 10.44
N LEU A 164 -0.51 13.09 10.44
CA LEU A 164 -1.25 12.08 11.21
C LEU A 164 -0.85 10.65 10.79
N GLU A 165 -0.76 10.39 9.48
CA GLU A 165 -0.41 9.07 8.96
C GLU A 165 1.04 8.70 9.31
N LEU A 166 1.97 9.66 9.29
CA LEU A 166 3.36 9.41 9.66
C LEU A 166 3.48 9.08 11.14
N ASN A 167 2.79 9.85 11.98
CA ASN A 167 2.77 9.62 13.42
C ASN A 167 2.16 8.25 13.76
N ASN A 168 1.04 7.88 13.12
CA ASN A 168 0.43 6.56 13.30
C ASN A 168 1.41 5.46 12.84
N PHE A 169 2.04 5.61 11.67
CA PHE A 169 3.01 4.63 11.17
C PHE A 169 4.18 4.41 12.14
N LEU A 170 4.84 5.49 12.58
CA LEU A 170 5.97 5.44 13.51
C LEU A 170 5.58 4.86 14.88
N HIS A 171 4.35 5.13 15.33
CA HIS A 171 3.82 4.55 16.57
C HIS A 171 3.63 3.02 16.44
N ILE A 172 3.09 2.55 15.32
CA ILE A 172 2.87 1.11 15.10
C ILE A 172 4.21 0.39 14.92
N THR A 173 5.18 0.95 14.20
CA THR A 173 6.51 0.32 14.07
C THR A 173 7.21 0.19 15.42
N ALA A 174 7.14 1.21 16.27
CA ALA A 174 7.70 1.18 17.62
C ALA A 174 6.99 0.14 18.50
N SER A 175 5.65 0.07 18.42
CA SER A 175 4.84 -0.92 19.13
C SER A 175 5.17 -2.35 18.70
N ALA A 176 5.39 -2.57 17.40
CA ALA A 176 5.80 -3.86 16.86
C ALA A 176 7.24 -4.24 17.28
N ALA A 177 8.13 -3.26 17.40
CA ALA A 177 9.51 -3.44 17.84
C ALA A 177 9.64 -3.80 19.33
N SER A 178 8.78 -3.25 20.19
CA SER A 178 8.77 -3.54 21.63
C SER A 178 8.14 -4.88 21.99
N GLY A 179 7.44 -5.53 21.04
CA GLY A 179 6.66 -6.73 21.29
C GLY A 179 5.35 -6.47 22.04
N GLY A 180 4.92 -5.20 22.12
CA GLY A 180 3.72 -4.80 22.86
C GLY A 180 2.40 -5.29 22.26
N GLN A 181 2.41 -5.78 21.01
CA GLN A 181 1.21 -6.32 20.35
C GLN A 181 1.43 -7.75 19.84
N SER A 182 0.97 -8.73 20.62
CA SER A 182 1.04 -10.16 20.29
C SER A 182 0.14 -10.57 19.12
N LEU A 183 -0.94 -9.81 18.86
CA LEU A 183 -1.90 -10.08 17.79
C LEU A 183 -1.58 -9.33 16.48
N PHE A 184 -0.59 -8.44 16.49
CA PHE A 184 -0.25 -7.63 15.33
C PHE A 184 0.52 -8.46 14.29
N ASN A 185 -0.09 -8.66 13.12
CA ASN A 185 0.58 -9.25 11.98
C ASN A 185 1.41 -8.18 11.26
N PHE A 186 2.73 -8.30 11.31
CA PHE A 186 3.66 -7.33 10.71
C PHE A 186 3.38 -7.07 9.23
N ARG A 187 2.87 -8.08 8.50
CA ARG A 187 2.51 -7.95 7.08
C ARG A 187 1.43 -6.90 6.84
N GLN A 188 0.55 -6.64 7.81
CA GLN A 188 -0.50 -5.62 7.70
C GLN A 188 0.07 -4.21 7.49
N LEU A 189 1.31 -3.93 7.95
CA LEU A 189 1.97 -2.65 7.69
C LEU A 189 2.11 -2.32 6.21
N GLN A 190 2.14 -3.32 5.31
CA GLN A 190 2.25 -3.08 3.86
C GLN A 190 1.09 -2.23 3.31
N TRP A 191 -0.02 -2.18 4.05
CA TRP A 191 -1.26 -1.49 3.68
C TRP A 191 -1.52 -0.23 4.51
N HIS A 192 -0.55 0.18 5.33
CA HIS A 192 -0.66 1.43 6.07
C HIS A 192 -0.83 2.60 5.07
N PRO A 193 -1.77 3.53 5.27
CA PRO A 193 -2.08 4.60 4.30
C PRO A 193 -0.86 5.38 3.80
N ILE A 194 0.11 5.67 4.67
CA ILE A 194 1.35 6.37 4.27
C ILE A 194 2.21 5.64 3.23
N LEU A 195 2.04 4.32 3.08
CA LEU A 195 2.77 3.49 2.12
C LEU A 195 2.00 3.28 0.80
N LEU A 196 0.77 3.79 0.70
CA LEU A 196 -0.07 3.67 -0.47
C LEU A 196 0.07 4.89 -1.38
N SER A 197 -0.05 4.65 -2.69
CA SER A 197 -0.12 5.73 -3.69
C SER A 197 -1.48 6.44 -3.65
N SER A 198 -1.54 7.65 -4.22
CA SER A 198 -2.81 8.40 -4.37
C SER A 198 -3.89 7.60 -5.08
N ALA A 199 -3.51 6.73 -6.02
CA ALA A 199 -4.44 5.87 -6.75
C ALA A 199 -4.92 4.67 -5.92
N GLU A 200 -4.12 4.19 -4.98
CA GLU A 200 -4.45 3.05 -4.11
C GLU A 200 -5.35 3.46 -2.93
N LEU A 201 -5.23 4.69 -2.42
CA LEU A 201 -5.97 5.14 -1.24
C LEU A 201 -7.51 5.13 -1.43
N PRO A 202 -8.10 5.67 -2.52
CA PRO A 202 -9.52 5.55 -2.78
C PRO A 202 -9.96 4.09 -2.94
N GLN A 203 -9.12 3.25 -3.56
CA GLN A 203 -9.39 1.82 -3.74
C GLN A 203 -9.43 1.09 -2.42
N LEU A 204 -8.50 1.38 -1.49
CA LEU A 204 -8.54 0.84 -0.12
C LEU A 204 -9.89 1.12 0.53
N VAL A 205 -10.35 2.37 0.52
CA VAL A 205 -11.61 2.75 1.16
C VAL A 205 -12.80 2.03 0.53
N TYR A 206 -12.90 2.06 -0.81
CA TYR A 206 -14.02 1.45 -1.52
C TYR A 206 -14.02 -0.08 -1.41
N LEU A 207 -12.88 -0.75 -1.60
CA LEU A 207 -12.79 -2.20 -1.58
C LEU A 207 -12.94 -2.76 -0.17
N VAL A 208 -12.45 -2.07 0.86
CA VAL A 208 -12.73 -2.46 2.26
C VAL A 208 -14.23 -2.39 2.54
N PHE A 209 -14.90 -1.32 2.11
CA PHE A 209 -16.34 -1.20 2.25
C PHE A 209 -17.07 -2.34 1.53
N ASP A 210 -16.80 -2.54 0.25
CA ASP A 210 -17.41 -3.59 -0.57
C ASP A 210 -17.17 -4.98 0.03
N HIS A 211 -15.95 -5.27 0.48
CA HIS A 211 -15.61 -6.54 1.11
C HIS A 211 -16.39 -6.79 2.41
N LEU A 212 -16.51 -5.78 3.26
CA LEU A 212 -17.23 -5.88 4.54
C LEU A 212 -18.73 -6.07 4.33
N ASP A 213 -19.31 -5.38 3.34
CA ASP A 213 -20.73 -5.49 3.00
C ASP A 213 -21.05 -6.77 2.22
N MET A 214 -20.20 -7.20 1.28
CA MET A 214 -20.37 -8.47 0.55
C MET A 214 -20.22 -9.70 1.43
N ARG A 215 -19.26 -9.70 2.37
CA ARG A 215 -19.07 -10.85 3.27
C ARG A 215 -20.18 -11.00 4.29
N GLY A 216 -21.13 -10.06 4.35
CA GLY A 216 -22.35 -10.21 5.15
C GLY A 216 -22.07 -10.50 6.62
N THR A 217 -20.92 -10.06 7.15
CA THR A 217 -20.65 -10.11 8.58
C THR A 217 -21.56 -9.06 9.21
N SER A 218 -22.77 -9.49 9.59
CA SER A 218 -23.88 -8.66 10.04
C SER A 218 -23.56 -7.74 11.23
N SER A 219 -22.36 -7.85 11.81
CA SER A 219 -21.88 -7.05 12.95
C SER A 219 -20.73 -6.11 12.63
N TRP A 220 -20.18 -6.04 11.41
CA TRP A 220 -18.93 -5.28 11.19
C TRP A 220 -19.07 -3.79 11.50
N LYS A 221 -20.24 -3.20 11.21
CA LYS A 221 -20.56 -1.80 11.55
C LYS A 221 -20.56 -1.58 13.06
N GLU A 222 -21.11 -2.53 13.81
CA GLU A 222 -21.09 -2.51 15.28
C GLU A 222 -19.67 -2.67 15.81
N ASP A 223 -18.90 -3.62 15.26
CA ASP A 223 -17.49 -3.82 15.62
C ASP A 223 -16.67 -2.55 15.35
N PHE A 224 -16.88 -1.91 14.20
CA PHE A 224 -16.21 -0.66 13.85
C PHE A 224 -16.54 0.42 14.86
N ARG A 225 -17.83 0.63 15.17
CA ARG A 225 -18.28 1.62 16.15
C ARG A 225 -17.68 1.39 17.54
N GLN A 226 -17.56 0.14 17.97
CA GLN A 226 -16.99 -0.20 19.27
C GLN A 226 -15.46 -0.05 19.29
N MET A 227 -14.77 -0.38 18.21
CA MET A 227 -13.31 -0.38 18.13
C MET A 227 -12.72 0.99 17.79
N ILE A 228 -13.46 1.81 17.05
CA ILE A 228 -13.08 3.14 16.56
C ILE A 228 -14.09 4.16 17.11
N GLN A 229 -13.80 4.64 18.32
CA GLN A 229 -14.65 5.59 19.04
C GLN A 229 -14.15 7.01 18.77
N ARG A 230 -14.65 7.62 17.71
CA ARG A 230 -14.35 9.01 17.35
C ARG A 230 -15.60 9.68 16.80
N ASP A 231 -15.95 10.83 17.39
CA ASP A 231 -17.07 11.66 16.95
C ASP A 231 -16.66 12.44 15.69
N VAL A 232 -17.60 12.55 14.75
CA VAL A 232 -17.39 13.22 13.45
C VAL A 232 -18.68 13.88 13.01
N GLU A 233 -18.64 15.18 12.76
CA GLU A 233 -19.79 15.93 12.25
C GLU A 233 -19.92 15.74 10.72
N VAL A 234 -20.36 14.57 10.28
CA VAL A 234 -20.56 14.20 8.87
C VAL A 234 -21.52 15.17 8.20
N ARG A 235 -22.68 15.44 8.81
CA ARG A 235 -23.71 16.29 8.20
C ARG A 235 -23.21 17.69 7.91
N ASP A 236 -22.70 18.36 8.95
CA ASP A 236 -22.31 19.77 8.87
C ASP A 236 -21.06 19.96 8.00
N THR A 237 -20.25 18.90 7.83
CA THR A 237 -19.07 18.92 6.95
C THR A 237 -19.45 18.88 5.46
N VAL A 238 -20.48 18.11 5.08
CA VAL A 238 -20.76 17.81 3.66
C VAL A 238 -21.98 18.55 3.10
N LEU A 239 -22.88 19.02 3.96
CA LEU A 239 -24.04 19.79 3.54
C LEU A 239 -23.62 21.18 3.03
N GLY A 240 -24.24 21.60 1.93
CA GLY A 240 -23.89 22.85 1.25
C GLY A 240 -22.72 22.72 0.28
N VAL A 241 -22.07 21.55 0.20
CA VAL A 241 -21.08 21.25 -0.84
C VAL A 241 -21.74 20.54 -2.01
N ASP A 242 -21.54 21.07 -3.21
CA ASP A 242 -22.12 20.59 -4.46
C ASP A 242 -21.90 19.08 -4.65
N TYR A 243 -22.96 18.35 -5.01
CA TYR A 243 -23.03 16.90 -5.23
C TYR A 243 -22.73 16.02 -4.01
N PHE A 244 -21.85 16.43 -3.10
CA PHE A 244 -21.62 15.75 -1.82
C PHE A 244 -22.85 15.84 -0.90
N SER A 245 -23.55 16.98 -0.93
CA SER A 245 -24.87 17.11 -0.29
C SER A 245 -25.88 16.10 -0.82
N ASP A 246 -25.87 15.84 -2.14
CA ASP A 246 -26.79 14.88 -2.77
C ASP A 246 -26.49 13.44 -2.36
N VAL A 247 -25.21 13.08 -2.20
CA VAL A 247 -24.78 11.78 -1.66
C VAL A 247 -25.26 11.61 -0.22
N TYR A 248 -25.16 12.65 0.61
CA TYR A 248 -25.66 12.62 1.98
C TYR A 248 -27.18 12.43 2.01
N ASN A 249 -27.90 13.21 1.22
CA ASN A 249 -29.36 13.21 1.19
C ASN A 249 -29.98 11.93 0.61
N LEU A 250 -29.21 11.10 -0.11
CA LEU A 250 -29.71 9.82 -0.66
C LEU A 250 -30.12 8.85 0.44
N GLU A 251 -29.24 8.63 1.41
CA GLU A 251 -29.43 7.67 2.50
C GLU A 251 -29.88 8.38 3.79
N GLY A 252 -29.46 9.64 3.96
CA GLY A 252 -29.86 10.50 5.05
C GLY A 252 -29.13 10.25 6.39
N PRO A 253 -29.51 11.01 7.43
CA PRO A 253 -28.82 11.05 8.72
C PRO A 253 -28.84 9.73 9.51
N GLN A 254 -29.78 8.82 9.21
CA GLN A 254 -29.84 7.52 9.88
C GLN A 254 -28.78 6.54 9.37
N TYR A 255 -28.27 6.76 8.16
CA TYR A 255 -27.25 5.91 7.56
C TYR A 255 -25.83 6.45 7.84
N TYR A 256 -25.67 7.77 7.81
CA TYR A 256 -24.42 8.46 8.11
C TYR A 256 -24.44 9.01 9.55
N GLU A 257 -24.17 8.15 10.53
CA GLU A 257 -24.05 8.56 11.94
C GLU A 257 -22.94 9.59 12.14
N GLU A 258 -23.06 10.46 13.16
CA GLU A 258 -22.08 11.51 13.47
C GLU A 258 -20.82 10.95 14.17
N ASN A 259 -20.15 10.00 13.52
CA ASN A 259 -18.97 9.30 14.03
C ASN A 259 -18.07 8.79 12.88
N ALA A 260 -16.94 8.15 13.23
CA ALA A 260 -15.99 7.64 12.26
C ALA A 260 -16.59 6.60 11.29
N LEU A 261 -17.58 5.81 11.73
CA LEU A 261 -18.29 4.88 10.85
C LEU A 261 -19.09 5.64 9.79
N GLY A 262 -19.85 6.67 10.19
CA GLY A 262 -20.61 7.48 9.22
C GLY A 262 -19.70 8.19 8.22
N ALA A 263 -18.55 8.69 8.66
CA ALA A 263 -17.53 9.28 7.78
C ALA A 263 -17.01 8.24 6.76
N PHE A 264 -16.68 7.02 7.22
CA PHE A 264 -16.24 5.94 6.33
C PHE A 264 -17.32 5.54 5.31
N LEU A 265 -18.55 5.32 5.77
CA LEU A 265 -19.68 4.98 4.90
C LEU A 265 -19.96 6.07 3.86
N PHE A 266 -19.92 7.34 4.28
CA PHE A 266 -20.08 8.48 3.39
C PHE A 266 -18.96 8.53 2.35
N SER A 267 -17.69 8.40 2.77
CA SER A 267 -16.56 8.40 1.84
C SER A 267 -16.66 7.29 0.78
N ALA A 268 -16.99 6.06 1.19
CA ALA A 268 -17.15 4.94 0.26
C ALA A 268 -18.28 5.21 -0.76
N ASN A 269 -19.43 5.70 -0.29
CA ASN A 269 -20.56 6.05 -1.16
C ASN A 269 -20.27 7.24 -2.08
N ALA A 270 -19.50 8.23 -1.62
CA ALA A 270 -19.13 9.39 -2.42
C ALA A 270 -18.20 8.99 -3.57
N ILE A 271 -17.22 8.12 -3.32
CA ILE A 271 -16.32 7.57 -4.35
C ILE A 271 -17.12 6.90 -5.48
N SER A 272 -18.19 6.16 -5.15
CA SER A 272 -19.02 5.49 -6.16
C SER A 272 -20.07 6.38 -6.83
N ASN A 273 -20.61 7.40 -6.14
CA ASN A 273 -21.86 8.05 -6.56
C ASN A 273 -21.75 9.53 -6.98
N VAL A 274 -20.72 10.29 -6.59
CA VAL A 274 -20.64 11.75 -6.88
C VAL A 274 -20.83 12.05 -8.36
N ASN A 275 -20.06 11.39 -9.23
CA ASN A 275 -20.17 11.57 -10.68
C ASN A 275 -21.52 11.08 -11.24
N GLY A 276 -22.19 10.13 -10.57
CA GLY A 276 -23.55 9.72 -10.90
C GLY A 276 -24.56 10.85 -10.67
N TYR A 277 -24.40 11.63 -9.60
CA TYR A 277 -25.22 12.80 -9.31
C TYR A 277 -24.97 13.95 -10.27
N ILE A 278 -23.71 14.25 -10.57
CA ILE A 278 -23.33 15.27 -11.57
C ILE A 278 -24.02 14.96 -12.91
N ARG A 279 -23.94 13.70 -13.37
CA ARG A 279 -24.61 13.26 -14.62
C ARG A 279 -26.14 13.40 -14.56
N LYS A 280 -26.77 13.09 -13.42
CA LYS A 280 -28.22 13.24 -13.24
C LYS A 280 -28.65 14.70 -13.25
N ALA A 281 -27.94 15.57 -12.55
CA ALA A 281 -28.25 17.00 -12.44
C ALA A 281 -28.25 17.71 -13.81
N PHE A 282 -27.35 17.31 -14.71
CA PHE A 282 -27.19 17.96 -16.01
C PHE A 282 -27.83 17.22 -17.18
N LYS A 283 -28.61 16.17 -16.92
CA LYS A 283 -29.14 15.25 -17.95
C LYS A 283 -29.93 15.96 -19.08
N GLN A 284 -30.48 17.15 -18.84
CA GLN A 284 -31.35 17.86 -19.79
C GLN A 284 -30.83 19.23 -20.27
N TYR A 285 -29.73 19.75 -19.71
CA TYR A 285 -29.36 21.16 -19.88
C TYR A 285 -27.90 21.41 -20.26
N MET A 286 -27.09 20.36 -20.39
CA MET A 286 -25.70 20.46 -20.85
C MET A 286 -25.42 19.47 -21.97
N THR A 287 -24.53 19.87 -22.86
CA THR A 287 -23.88 18.98 -23.83
C THR A 287 -23.00 17.95 -23.09
N ASP A 288 -22.66 16.85 -23.77
CA ASP A 288 -21.84 15.80 -23.14
C ASP A 288 -20.41 16.31 -22.82
N GLU A 289 -19.87 17.22 -23.64
CA GLU A 289 -18.58 17.88 -23.39
C GLU A 289 -18.60 18.77 -22.14
N GLU A 290 -19.67 19.54 -21.92
CA GLU A 290 -19.85 20.34 -20.71
C GLU A 290 -20.03 19.46 -19.46
N LYS A 291 -20.68 18.30 -19.60
CA LYS A 291 -20.81 17.33 -18.49
C LYS A 291 -19.46 16.75 -18.11
N ASP A 292 -18.65 16.33 -19.08
CA ASP A 292 -17.35 15.74 -18.81
C ASP A 292 -16.41 16.73 -18.11
N ASN A 293 -16.48 18.02 -18.46
CA ASN A 293 -15.75 19.09 -17.76
C ASN A 293 -16.21 19.33 -16.31
N LYS A 294 -17.39 18.86 -15.92
CA LYS A 294 -17.92 18.94 -14.55
C LYS A 294 -17.65 17.68 -13.73
N LEU A 295 -17.32 16.55 -14.37
CA LEU A 295 -16.99 15.33 -13.65
C LEU A 295 -15.69 15.51 -12.88
N MET A 296 -15.69 15.01 -11.64
CA MET A 296 -14.49 15.02 -10.82
C MET A 296 -13.71 13.73 -11.09
N SER A 297 -12.38 13.82 -11.17
CA SER A 297 -11.54 12.64 -11.12
C SER A 297 -11.69 11.95 -9.75
N VAL A 298 -11.37 10.65 -9.67
CA VAL A 298 -11.37 9.94 -8.39
C VAL A 298 -10.42 10.59 -7.39
N GLU A 299 -9.28 11.10 -7.87
CA GLU A 299 -8.32 11.84 -7.04
C GLU A 299 -8.93 13.12 -6.48
N GLN A 300 -9.64 13.91 -7.28
CA GLN A 300 -10.30 15.13 -6.81
C GLN A 300 -11.41 14.86 -5.80
N ILE A 301 -12.20 13.80 -6.02
CA ILE A 301 -13.22 13.34 -5.05
C ILE A 301 -12.52 12.97 -3.75
N PHE A 302 -11.44 12.19 -3.84
CA PHE A 302 -10.74 11.69 -2.67
C PHE A 302 -10.02 12.80 -1.89
N ASP A 303 -9.38 13.75 -2.56
CA ASP A 303 -8.76 14.91 -1.92
C ASP A 303 -9.79 15.73 -1.13
N MET A 304 -11.00 15.91 -1.66
CA MET A 304 -12.11 16.53 -0.93
C MET A 304 -12.53 15.69 0.30
N LEU A 305 -12.62 14.36 0.16
CA LEU A 305 -12.97 13.47 1.27
C LEU A 305 -11.92 13.49 2.40
N ILE A 306 -10.63 13.56 2.07
CA ILE A 306 -9.56 13.70 3.06
C ILE A 306 -9.61 15.08 3.74
N SER A 307 -9.98 16.13 3.01
CA SER A 307 -10.23 17.46 3.59
C SER A 307 -11.40 17.44 4.58
N PHE A 308 -12.49 16.74 4.25
CA PHE A 308 -13.65 16.57 5.13
C PHE A 308 -13.34 15.71 6.36
N PHE A 309 -12.64 14.59 6.16
CA PHE A 309 -12.41 13.59 7.19
C PHE A 309 -10.93 13.19 7.29
N PRO A 310 -10.06 14.05 7.86
CA PRO A 310 -8.60 13.83 7.87
C PRO A 310 -8.15 12.53 8.55
N HIS A 311 -8.95 11.98 9.46
CA HIS A 311 -8.63 10.75 10.19
C HIS A 311 -9.18 9.47 9.54
N MET A 312 -9.99 9.58 8.49
CA MET A 312 -10.74 8.44 7.92
C MET A 312 -9.83 7.28 7.51
N LEU A 313 -8.69 7.57 6.88
CA LEU A 313 -7.74 6.54 6.45
C LEU A 313 -7.13 5.77 7.63
N ILE A 314 -6.81 6.47 8.72
CA ILE A 314 -6.25 5.86 9.94
C ILE A 314 -7.33 5.05 10.64
N ASP A 315 -8.56 5.58 10.75
CA ASP A 315 -9.69 4.89 11.35
C ASP A 315 -9.97 3.55 10.65
N VAL A 316 -10.01 3.55 9.31
CA VAL A 316 -10.20 2.33 8.49
C VAL A 316 -9.04 1.36 8.69
N TYR A 317 -7.80 1.85 8.64
CA TYR A 317 -6.62 0.99 8.80
C TYR A 317 -6.54 0.37 10.20
N ASP A 318 -6.74 1.17 11.26
CA ASP A 318 -6.73 0.70 12.65
C ASP A 318 -7.83 -0.35 12.89
N PHE A 319 -9.01 -0.18 12.27
CA PHE A 319 -10.06 -1.20 12.32
C PHE A 319 -9.60 -2.52 11.70
N LEU A 320 -9.01 -2.48 10.50
CA LEU A 320 -8.50 -3.69 9.82
C LEU A 320 -7.43 -4.40 10.64
N VAL A 321 -6.52 -3.63 11.26
CA VAL A 321 -5.48 -4.16 12.14
C VAL A 321 -6.10 -4.80 13.38
N LYS A 322 -6.96 -4.08 14.12
CA LYS A 322 -7.61 -4.59 15.35
C LYS A 322 -8.46 -5.83 15.09
N LYS A 323 -9.16 -5.88 13.95
CA LYS A 323 -9.98 -7.02 13.55
C LYS A 323 -9.17 -8.20 13.02
N GLY A 324 -7.90 -7.98 12.67
CA GLY A 324 -7.02 -9.01 12.08
C GLY A 324 -7.44 -9.41 10.67
N LEU A 325 -8.09 -8.51 9.92
CA LEU A 325 -8.55 -8.81 8.56
C LEU A 325 -7.35 -8.85 7.59
N PRO A 326 -7.23 -9.89 6.74
CA PRO A 326 -6.19 -9.95 5.72
C PRO A 326 -6.52 -8.97 4.60
N ILE A 327 -5.71 -7.91 4.50
CA ILE A 327 -5.90 -6.83 3.49
C ILE A 327 -5.44 -7.30 2.10
N ASP A 328 -4.57 -8.32 2.04
CA ASP A 328 -4.07 -8.93 0.78
C ASP A 328 -5.15 -9.56 -0.10
N GLY A 329 -6.36 -9.78 0.43
CA GLY A 329 -7.52 -10.29 -0.31
C GLY A 329 -8.59 -9.24 -0.57
N VAL A 330 -8.31 -7.97 -0.24
CA VAL A 330 -9.20 -6.81 -0.40
C VAL A 330 -8.70 -5.91 -1.53
N LEU A 331 -7.38 -5.81 -1.74
CA LEU A 331 -6.74 -4.95 -2.75
C LEU A 331 -6.16 -5.69 -3.94
#